data_AF-A0A6J4TA08-F1
#
_entry.id   AF-A0A6J4TA08-F1
#
_cell.length_a   1.000
_cell.length_b   1.000
_cell.length_c   1.000
_cell.angle_alpha   90.00
_cell.angle_beta   90.00
_cell.angle_gamma   90.00
#
_symmetry.space_group_name_H-M   'P 1'
#
loop_
_entity.id
_entity.type
_entity.pdbx_description
1 polymer ?
#
loop_
_entity_poly.entity_id
_entity_poly.type
_entity_poly.pdbx_seq_one_letter_code
_entity_poly.pdbx_strand_id
1 'polypeptide(L)'
;MRLRPFVLAVALIAVAVLALRGESESDAVLAVAAPVAQGERLGPPTPSVDALLAARAEAEARARVAQKRRIAAARRAEARRLRRSRSVPGALRRAWLTHAISRREYDRLRATWWRANRDVQRLSGIRRTELGAVIAMASQLAAARILTPSRLEPVFLTIRRNREFWTSRPLPRPGARVTFRGDPVVFEYYSGRGLAIQPLASFGKANALAGACLRLAQRYPCRPAALRRLLERMVALGSERGGFLAWEYLIAFGSGAPPWISAMTQATGAQALARGRRALGDVRFGRAAR
;
A
#
# COMPACT_ATOMS: atom_id res chain seq x y z
N MET A 1 -16.89 10.80 31.26
CA MET A 1 -16.38 12.14 31.59
C MET A 1 -15.60 12.05 32.89
N ARG A 2 -14.26 11.97 32.81
CA ARG A 2 -13.29 12.12 33.92
C ARG A 2 -11.90 12.17 33.27
N LEU A 3 -11.31 13.35 33.21
CA LEU A 3 -9.95 13.62 32.72
C LEU A 3 -8.93 13.24 33.81
N ARG A 4 -7.76 12.70 33.40
CA ARG A 4 -6.52 12.75 34.17
C ARG A 4 -5.37 13.21 33.26
N PRO A 5 -4.47 14.09 33.75
CA PRO A 5 -3.54 14.83 32.90
C PRO A 5 -2.17 14.15 32.72
N PHE A 6 -1.51 14.59 31.65
CA PHE A 6 -0.13 14.38 31.24
C PHE A 6 0.90 14.76 32.32
N VAL A 7 1.96 13.97 32.44
CA VAL A 7 3.27 14.45 32.95
C VAL A 7 4.36 13.93 32.00
N LEU A 8 4.99 14.86 31.29
CA LEU A 8 6.27 14.67 30.58
C LEU A 8 7.41 14.78 31.61
N ALA A 9 8.39 13.89 31.54
CA ALA A 9 9.70 14.09 32.17
C ALA A 9 10.78 14.06 31.09
N VAL A 10 11.43 15.21 30.88
CA VAL A 10 12.63 15.42 30.07
C VAL A 10 13.81 15.46 31.03
N ALA A 11 14.82 14.62 30.82
CA ALA A 11 16.08 14.69 31.55
C ALA A 11 17.20 15.15 30.61
N LEU A 12 17.72 16.35 30.89
CA LEU A 12 18.95 16.92 30.34
C LEU A 12 20.11 16.51 31.24
N ILE A 13 21.19 15.97 30.67
CA ILE A 13 22.47 15.78 31.37
C ILE A 13 23.43 16.85 30.86
N ALA A 14 23.91 17.67 31.79
CA ALA A 14 24.87 18.74 31.58
C ALA A 14 26.31 18.23 31.59
N VAL A 15 27.13 18.82 30.73
CA VAL A 15 28.59 18.66 30.63
C VAL A 15 29.26 19.61 31.62
N ALA A 16 30.23 19.12 32.39
CA ALA A 16 31.12 19.97 33.20
C ALA A 16 32.55 19.86 32.66
N VAL A 17 33.04 20.98 32.11
CA VAL A 17 34.44 21.27 31.85
C VAL A 17 34.80 22.40 32.81
N LEU A 18 35.79 22.19 33.68
CA LEU A 18 36.48 23.29 34.33
C LEU A 18 37.97 23.01 34.38
N ALA A 19 38.70 23.94 33.75
CA ALA A 19 40.14 24.12 33.83
C ALA A 19 40.47 25.01 35.02
N LEU A 20 41.62 24.80 35.67
CA LEU A 20 42.36 25.88 36.34
C LEU A 20 43.87 25.65 36.21
N ARG A 21 44.53 26.66 35.65
CA ARG A 21 45.97 26.94 35.71
C ARG A 21 46.25 27.70 37.01
N GLY A 22 47.42 27.48 37.59
CA GLY A 22 48.02 28.35 38.62
C GLY A 22 49.51 28.00 38.74
N GLU A 23 50.35 28.95 38.38
CA GLU A 23 51.82 28.88 38.45
C GLU A 23 52.35 29.29 39.84
N SER A 24 53.49 28.69 40.20
CA SER A 24 54.67 29.28 40.86
C SER A 24 54.59 29.77 42.30
N GLU A 25 55.32 29.08 43.20
CA GLU A 25 56.43 29.70 43.94
C GLU A 25 57.41 28.63 44.46
N SER A 26 58.69 28.98 44.42
CA SER A 26 59.86 28.18 44.77
C SER A 26 60.07 28.15 46.28
N ASP A 27 60.45 27.00 46.83
CA ASP A 27 61.42 26.98 47.93
C ASP A 27 62.18 25.65 47.99
N ALA A 28 63.45 25.77 48.35
CA ALA A 28 64.48 24.76 48.26
C ALA A 28 64.49 23.79 49.47
N VAL A 29 65.36 22.78 49.32
CA VAL A 29 65.99 21.97 50.38
C VAL A 29 65.18 20.77 50.90
N LEU A 30 65.48 19.58 50.39
CA LEU A 30 66.27 18.53 51.06
C LEU A 30 66.23 17.27 50.21
N ALA A 31 67.39 16.88 49.69
CA ALA A 31 67.59 15.59 49.04
C ALA A 31 67.53 14.48 50.11
N VAL A 32 66.38 13.83 50.22
CA VAL A 32 66.25 12.51 50.83
C VAL A 32 66.10 11.53 49.68
N ALA A 33 67.07 10.63 49.53
CA ALA A 33 67.06 9.56 48.55
C ALA A 33 65.85 8.64 48.82
N ALA A 34 64.75 8.88 48.10
CA ALA A 34 63.65 7.94 48.03
C ALA A 34 64.11 6.72 47.20
N PRO A 35 63.87 5.48 47.67
CA PRO A 35 64.15 4.31 46.85
C PRO A 35 63.30 4.41 45.59
N VAL A 36 63.95 4.25 44.43
CA VAL A 36 63.27 4.05 43.15
C VAL A 36 62.43 2.79 43.30
N ALA A 37 61.17 2.95 43.67
CA ALA A 37 60.18 1.92 43.49
C ALA A 37 60.11 1.69 41.98
N GLN A 38 60.80 0.65 41.53
CA GLN A 38 60.52 0.01 40.26
C GLN A 38 59.10 -0.55 40.36
N GLY A 39 58.12 0.33 40.24
CA GLY A 39 56.75 -0.03 39.92
C GLY A 39 56.85 -0.66 38.54
N GLU A 40 56.99 -1.99 38.53
CA GLU A 40 56.75 -2.83 37.38
C GLU A 40 55.50 -2.26 36.71
N ARG A 41 55.66 -1.60 35.56
CA ARG A 41 54.52 -1.17 34.75
C ARG A 41 53.86 -2.47 34.34
N LEU A 42 52.94 -2.95 35.18
CA LEU A 42 52.00 -4.00 34.84
C LEU A 42 51.38 -3.51 33.54
N GLY A 43 51.82 -4.10 32.43
CA GLY A 43 51.28 -3.80 31.12
C GLY A 43 49.76 -3.92 31.21
N PRO A 44 49.00 -3.15 30.42
CA PRO A 44 47.55 -3.23 30.45
C PRO A 44 47.13 -4.70 30.42
N PRO A 45 46.23 -5.15 31.31
CA PRO A 45 45.87 -6.56 31.42
C PRO A 45 45.47 -7.05 30.04
N THR A 46 46.07 -8.17 29.61
CA THR A 46 45.75 -8.77 28.32
C THR A 46 44.27 -9.15 28.35
N PRO A 47 43.44 -8.68 27.40
CA PRO A 47 42.02 -8.99 27.43
C PRO A 47 41.82 -10.51 27.38
N SER A 48 40.95 -11.02 28.25
CA SER A 48 40.60 -12.44 28.24
C SER A 48 39.98 -12.82 26.89
N VAL A 49 40.06 -14.11 26.53
CA VAL A 49 39.40 -14.64 25.34
C VAL A 49 37.91 -14.30 25.35
N ASP A 50 37.25 -14.35 26.50
CA ASP A 50 35.85 -13.97 26.67
C ASP A 50 35.59 -12.49 26.36
N ALA A 51 36.48 -11.59 26.82
CA ALA A 51 36.39 -10.17 26.51
C ALA A 51 36.57 -9.90 25.00
N LEU A 52 37.47 -10.64 24.34
CA LEU A 52 37.66 -10.55 22.88
C LEU A 52 36.44 -11.08 22.11
N LEU A 53 35.85 -12.20 22.56
CA LEU A 53 34.64 -12.77 21.96
C LEU A 53 33.43 -11.83 22.13
N ALA A 54 33.25 -11.24 23.31
CA ALA A 54 32.21 -10.26 23.58
C ALA A 54 32.37 -9.01 22.69
N ALA A 55 33.58 -8.45 22.61
CA ALA A 55 33.87 -7.29 21.76
C ALA A 55 33.59 -7.56 20.28
N ARG A 56 33.92 -8.77 19.79
CA ARG A 56 33.60 -9.21 18.42
C ARG A 56 32.09 -9.30 18.21
N ALA A 57 31.36 -9.93 19.13
CA ALA A 57 29.90 -10.05 19.04
C ALA A 57 29.21 -8.67 18.98
N GLU A 58 29.67 -7.72 19.79
CA GLU A 58 29.19 -6.34 19.73
C GLU A 58 29.52 -5.65 18.40
N ALA A 59 30.75 -5.81 17.89
CA ALA A 59 31.14 -5.25 16.60
C ALA A 59 30.28 -5.80 15.46
N GLU A 60 30.01 -7.10 15.46
CA GLU A 60 29.10 -7.75 14.50
C GLU A 60 27.67 -7.22 14.63
N ALA A 61 27.17 -7.03 15.85
CA ALA A 61 25.85 -6.45 16.10
C ALA A 61 25.76 -5.00 15.57
N ARG A 62 26.77 -4.16 15.87
CA ARG A 62 26.88 -2.78 15.36
C ARG A 62 26.91 -2.75 13.83
N ALA A 63 27.69 -3.63 13.20
CA ALA A 63 27.77 -3.75 11.74
C ALA A 63 26.42 -4.16 11.12
N ARG A 64 25.71 -5.12 11.72
CA ARG A 64 24.36 -5.53 11.26
C ARG A 64 23.36 -4.36 11.35
N VAL A 65 23.40 -3.57 12.42
CA VAL A 65 22.54 -2.38 12.57
C VAL A 65 22.89 -1.30 11.53
N ALA A 66 24.17 -1.01 11.33
CA ALA A 66 24.64 -0.06 10.31
C ALA A 66 24.19 -0.49 8.91
N GLN A 67 24.32 -1.78 8.58
CA GLN A 67 23.87 -2.32 7.31
C GLN A 67 22.36 -2.19 7.11
N LYS A 68 21.55 -2.52 8.13
CA LYS A 68 20.09 -2.31 8.10
C LYS A 68 19.74 -0.83 7.86
N ARG A 69 20.44 0.11 8.52
CA ARG A 69 20.24 1.56 8.32
C ARG A 69 20.58 2.01 6.90
N ARG A 70 21.69 1.53 6.33
CA ARG A 70 22.09 1.81 4.93
C ARG A 70 21.04 1.31 3.92
N ILE A 71 20.57 0.07 4.08
CA ILE A 71 19.52 -0.50 3.22
C ILE A 71 18.22 0.32 3.33
N ALA A 72 17.81 0.69 4.54
CA ALA A 72 16.62 1.50 4.75
C ALA A 72 16.77 2.91 4.13
N ALA A 73 17.95 3.54 4.26
CA ALA A 73 18.24 4.82 3.63
C ALA A 73 18.18 4.74 2.09
N ALA A 74 18.78 3.71 1.50
CA ALA A 74 18.75 3.47 0.05
C ALA A 74 17.31 3.25 -0.46
N ARG A 75 16.51 2.44 0.24
CA ARG A 75 15.09 2.23 -0.10
C ARG A 75 14.29 3.53 -0.05
N ARG A 76 14.50 4.36 0.98
CA ARG A 76 13.84 5.67 1.09
C ARG A 76 14.26 6.63 -0.03
N ALA A 77 15.55 6.67 -0.37
CA ALA A 77 16.06 7.48 -1.48
C ALA A 77 15.45 7.04 -2.81
N GLU A 78 15.37 5.73 -3.05
CA GLU A 78 14.73 5.19 -4.24
C GLU A 78 13.23 5.51 -4.30
N ALA A 79 12.50 5.33 -3.20
CA ALA A 79 11.08 5.68 -3.13
C ALA A 79 10.83 7.18 -3.41
N ARG A 80 11.72 8.07 -2.93
CA ARG A 80 11.68 9.51 -3.23
C ARG A 80 11.90 9.78 -4.72
N ARG A 81 12.87 9.14 -5.36
CA ARG A 81 13.09 9.24 -6.81
C ARG A 81 11.85 8.79 -7.59
N LEU A 82 11.27 7.65 -7.20
CA LEU A 82 10.10 7.07 -7.86
C LEU A 82 8.80 7.87 -7.66
N ARG A 83 8.72 8.83 -6.72
CA ARG A 83 7.59 9.79 -6.65
C ARG A 83 7.43 10.60 -7.94
N ARG A 84 8.51 10.79 -8.70
CA ARG A 84 8.51 11.52 -9.98
C ARG A 84 8.29 10.59 -11.18
N SER A 85 8.24 9.27 -10.96
CA SER A 85 8.02 8.31 -12.04
C SER A 85 6.61 8.48 -12.63
N ARG A 86 6.54 8.41 -13.96
CA ARG A 86 5.32 8.51 -14.76
C ARG A 86 4.88 7.15 -15.32
N SER A 87 5.49 6.05 -14.85
CA SER A 87 5.27 4.71 -15.39
C SER A 87 4.57 3.79 -14.39
N VAL A 88 3.80 2.83 -14.89
CA VAL A 88 3.14 1.81 -14.08
C VAL A 88 4.16 0.99 -13.25
N PRO A 89 5.29 0.49 -13.82
CA PRO A 89 6.30 -0.20 -13.03
C PRO A 89 6.90 0.68 -11.91
N GLY A 90 7.08 1.97 -12.16
CA GLY A 90 7.58 2.91 -11.15
C GLY A 90 6.60 3.12 -10.00
N ALA A 91 5.30 3.26 -10.31
CA ALA A 91 4.23 3.35 -9.30
C ALA A 91 4.17 2.08 -8.42
N LEU A 92 4.22 0.89 -9.05
CA LEU A 92 4.24 -0.38 -8.34
C LEU A 92 5.47 -0.52 -7.43
N ARG A 93 6.66 -0.20 -7.95
CA ARG A 93 7.91 -0.31 -7.18
C ARG A 93 7.92 0.66 -6.01
N ARG A 94 7.41 1.88 -6.20
CA ARG A 94 7.23 2.84 -5.10
C ARG A 94 6.29 2.28 -4.03
N ALA A 95 5.12 1.78 -4.41
CA ALA A 95 4.14 1.25 -3.46
C ALA A 95 4.74 0.11 -2.60
N TRP A 96 5.56 -0.76 -3.21
CA TRP A 96 6.27 -1.80 -2.47
C TRP A 96 7.34 -1.23 -1.53
N LEU A 97 8.18 -0.31 -2.00
CA LEU A 97 9.24 0.31 -1.19
C LEU A 97 8.70 1.12 0.00
N THR A 98 7.48 1.65 -0.12
CA THR A 98 6.79 2.35 0.97
C THR A 98 5.89 1.43 1.80
N HIS A 99 5.97 0.11 1.61
CA HIS A 99 5.16 -0.89 2.31
C HIS A 99 3.64 -0.72 2.14
N ALA A 100 3.20 0.03 1.13
CA ALA A 100 1.79 0.18 0.81
C ALA A 100 1.20 -1.09 0.15
N ILE A 101 2.07 -1.93 -0.42
CA ILE A 101 1.74 -3.28 -0.86
C ILE A 101 2.82 -4.26 -0.42
N SER A 102 2.43 -5.52 -0.22
CA SER A 102 3.37 -6.60 0.10
C SER A 102 4.29 -6.93 -1.08
N ARG A 103 5.39 -7.65 -0.84
CA ARG A 103 6.27 -8.14 -1.91
C ARG A 103 5.52 -9.09 -2.86
N ARG A 104 4.72 -10.01 -2.32
CA ARG A 104 3.89 -10.94 -3.10
C ARG A 104 2.92 -10.20 -4.01
N GLU A 105 2.32 -9.13 -3.51
CA GLU A 105 1.42 -8.29 -4.28
C GLU A 105 2.15 -7.53 -5.39
N TYR A 106 3.31 -6.94 -5.10
CA TYR A 106 4.16 -6.31 -6.11
C TYR A 106 4.50 -7.28 -7.25
N ASP A 107 4.96 -8.48 -6.94
CA ASP A 107 5.35 -9.48 -7.94
C ASP A 107 4.13 -9.91 -8.77
N ARG A 108 2.96 -10.11 -8.15
CA ARG A 108 1.69 -10.43 -8.82
C ARG A 108 1.24 -9.33 -9.79
N LEU A 109 1.26 -8.07 -9.34
CA LEU A 109 0.84 -6.92 -10.15
C LEU A 109 1.82 -6.68 -11.29
N ARG A 110 3.12 -6.73 -11.02
CA ARG A 110 4.18 -6.65 -12.05
C ARG A 110 4.01 -7.74 -13.11
N ALA A 111 3.77 -8.99 -12.70
CA ALA A 111 3.56 -10.08 -13.64
C ALA A 111 2.27 -9.90 -14.45
N THR A 112 1.21 -9.35 -13.86
CA THR A 112 -0.02 -8.98 -14.58
C THR A 112 0.26 -7.93 -15.65
N TRP A 113 1.00 -6.87 -15.31
CA TRP A 113 1.40 -5.82 -16.24
C TRP A 113 2.19 -6.38 -17.43
N TRP A 114 3.22 -7.17 -17.15
CA TRP A 114 4.06 -7.81 -18.17
C TRP A 114 3.26 -8.72 -19.10
N ARG A 115 2.41 -9.58 -18.54
CA ARG A 115 1.57 -10.46 -19.35
C ARG A 115 0.55 -9.70 -20.21
N ALA A 116 -0.02 -8.61 -19.71
CA ALA A 116 -0.94 -7.78 -20.51
C ALA A 116 -0.23 -7.19 -21.73
N ASN A 117 0.96 -6.62 -21.53
CA ASN A 117 1.77 -6.06 -22.61
C ASN A 117 2.22 -7.13 -23.61
N ARG A 118 2.54 -8.34 -23.15
CA ARG A 118 2.87 -9.45 -24.07
C ARG A 118 1.66 -9.89 -24.87
N ASP A 119 0.50 -10.02 -24.25
CA ASP A 119 -0.71 -10.50 -24.94
C ASP A 119 -1.20 -9.49 -25.97
N VAL A 120 -1.17 -8.18 -25.68
CA VAL A 120 -1.61 -7.17 -26.65
C VAL A 120 -0.77 -7.20 -27.94
N GLN A 121 0.52 -7.56 -27.85
CA GLN A 121 1.39 -7.72 -29.02
C GLN A 121 1.05 -8.96 -29.87
N ARG A 122 0.39 -9.96 -29.29
CA ARG A 122 -0.02 -11.20 -29.97
C ARG A 122 -1.45 -11.15 -30.50
N LEU A 123 -2.31 -10.32 -29.90
CA LEU A 123 -3.67 -10.12 -30.36
C LEU A 123 -3.70 -9.30 -31.66
N SER A 124 -4.80 -9.36 -32.39
CA SER A 124 -5.04 -8.55 -33.60
C SER A 124 -6.45 -7.97 -33.59
N GLY A 125 -6.71 -7.01 -34.48
CA GLY A 125 -8.01 -6.37 -34.66
C GLY A 125 -8.59 -5.78 -33.37
N ILE A 126 -9.90 -5.93 -33.18
CA ILE A 126 -10.66 -5.41 -32.02
C ILE A 126 -10.02 -5.86 -30.70
N ARG A 127 -9.60 -7.12 -30.58
CA ARG A 127 -9.02 -7.65 -29.33
C ARG A 127 -7.75 -6.90 -28.92
N ARG A 128 -6.88 -6.56 -29.89
CA ARG A 128 -5.68 -5.74 -29.65
C ARG A 128 -6.08 -4.34 -29.21
N THR A 129 -7.02 -3.71 -29.91
CA THR A 129 -7.49 -2.35 -29.61
C THR A 129 -8.06 -2.27 -28.19
N GLU A 130 -8.94 -3.19 -27.81
CA GLU A 130 -9.63 -3.16 -26.52
C GLU A 130 -8.67 -3.42 -25.34
N LEU A 131 -7.78 -4.43 -25.44
CA LEU A 131 -6.77 -4.64 -24.40
C LEU A 131 -5.75 -3.49 -24.35
N GLY A 132 -5.39 -2.94 -25.51
CA GLY A 132 -4.50 -1.78 -25.64
C GLY A 132 -5.07 -0.55 -24.94
N ALA A 133 -6.37 -0.29 -25.09
CA ALA A 133 -7.04 0.82 -24.42
C ALA A 133 -6.97 0.71 -22.88
N VAL A 134 -7.12 -0.49 -22.33
CA VAL A 134 -7.02 -0.74 -20.88
C VAL A 134 -5.59 -0.59 -20.36
N ILE A 135 -4.59 -0.98 -21.15
CA ILE A 135 -3.18 -0.73 -20.84
C ILE A 135 -2.89 0.78 -20.87
N ALA A 136 -3.38 1.48 -21.89
CA ALA A 136 -3.24 2.93 -22.03
C ALA A 136 -3.88 3.69 -20.86
N MET A 137 -5.07 3.27 -20.43
CA MET A 137 -5.75 3.80 -19.23
C MET A 137 -4.84 3.72 -17.98
N ALA A 138 -4.27 2.55 -17.69
CA ALA A 138 -3.37 2.39 -16.55
C ALA A 138 -2.09 3.25 -16.68
N SER A 139 -1.53 3.35 -17.89
CA SER A 139 -0.40 4.23 -18.20
C SER A 139 -0.73 5.70 -17.99
N GLN A 140 -1.92 6.16 -18.38
CA GLN A 140 -2.36 7.54 -18.19
C GLN A 140 -2.49 7.88 -16.70
N LEU A 141 -3.07 6.99 -15.89
CA LEU A 141 -3.14 7.18 -14.42
C LEU A 141 -1.75 7.29 -13.80
N ALA A 142 -0.80 6.46 -14.26
CA ALA A 142 0.60 6.53 -13.79
C ALA A 142 1.30 7.81 -14.26
N ALA A 143 1.09 8.23 -15.51
CA ALA A 143 1.69 9.42 -16.08
C ALA A 143 1.21 10.72 -15.42
N ALA A 144 -0.07 10.73 -15.05
CA ALA A 144 -0.70 11.78 -14.24
C ALA A 144 -0.35 11.68 -12.74
N ARG A 145 0.41 10.64 -12.32
CA ARG A 145 0.82 10.39 -10.92
C ARG A 145 -0.35 10.18 -9.96
N ILE A 146 -1.48 9.71 -10.48
CA ILE A 146 -2.70 9.41 -9.72
C ILE A 146 -2.98 7.91 -9.59
N LEU A 147 -2.11 7.03 -10.10
CA LEU A 147 -2.11 5.60 -9.78
C LEU A 147 -1.59 5.37 -8.34
N THR A 148 -2.46 5.62 -7.36
CA THR A 148 -2.21 5.48 -5.92
C THR A 148 -2.28 4.01 -5.48
N PRO A 149 -1.78 3.65 -4.29
CA PRO A 149 -1.92 2.30 -3.74
C PRO A 149 -3.39 1.81 -3.71
N SER A 150 -4.32 2.64 -3.28
CA SER A 150 -5.76 2.32 -3.24
C SER A 150 -6.39 2.07 -4.62
N ARG A 151 -5.81 2.61 -5.70
CA ARG A 151 -6.26 2.36 -7.09
C ARG A 151 -5.63 1.14 -7.73
N LEU A 152 -4.62 0.52 -7.12
CA LEU A 152 -3.90 -0.60 -7.73
C LEU A 152 -4.84 -1.79 -7.95
N GLU A 153 -5.63 -2.18 -6.95
CA GLU A 153 -6.51 -3.35 -7.10
C GLU A 153 -7.60 -3.16 -8.17
N PRO A 154 -8.39 -2.07 -8.23
CA PRO A 154 -9.38 -1.91 -9.31
C PRO A 154 -8.76 -1.79 -10.70
N VAL A 155 -7.63 -1.08 -10.85
CA VAL A 155 -6.92 -0.97 -12.14
C VAL A 155 -6.42 -2.35 -12.60
N PHE A 156 -5.72 -3.08 -11.72
CA PHE A 156 -5.15 -4.36 -12.10
C PHE A 156 -6.18 -5.47 -12.20
N LEU A 157 -7.29 -5.41 -11.47
CA LEU A 157 -8.43 -6.28 -11.72
C LEU A 157 -8.96 -6.07 -13.14
N THR A 158 -9.14 -4.82 -13.55
CA THR A 158 -9.60 -4.46 -14.90
C THR A 158 -8.65 -5.04 -15.96
N ILE A 159 -7.34 -4.89 -15.79
CA ILE A 159 -6.34 -5.49 -16.70
C ILE A 159 -6.47 -7.02 -16.73
N ARG A 160 -6.57 -7.70 -15.57
CA ARG A 160 -6.68 -9.17 -15.50
C ARG A 160 -7.92 -9.68 -16.24
N ARG A 161 -9.07 -9.02 -16.05
CA ARG A 161 -10.34 -9.43 -16.67
C ARG A 161 -10.36 -9.17 -18.16
N ASN A 162 -9.78 -8.06 -18.61
CA ASN A 162 -9.62 -7.81 -20.04
C ASN A 162 -8.69 -8.82 -20.71
N ARG A 163 -7.58 -9.20 -20.07
CA ARG A 163 -6.76 -10.30 -20.58
C ARG A 163 -7.57 -11.59 -20.71
N GLU A 164 -8.21 -12.04 -19.63
CA GLU A 164 -9.02 -13.27 -19.63
C GLU A 164 -10.08 -13.25 -20.74
N PHE A 165 -10.75 -12.11 -20.91
CA PHE A 165 -11.82 -11.96 -21.88
C PHE A 165 -11.30 -11.91 -23.32
N TRP A 166 -10.39 -10.98 -23.63
CA TRP A 166 -9.97 -10.72 -25.01
C TRP A 166 -9.09 -11.82 -25.60
N THR A 167 -8.49 -12.69 -24.79
CA THR A 167 -7.72 -13.83 -25.32
C THR A 167 -8.57 -15.06 -25.63
N SER A 168 -9.81 -15.17 -25.14
CA SER A 168 -10.54 -16.45 -25.19
C SER A 168 -12.04 -16.35 -25.45
N ARG A 169 -12.69 -15.23 -25.14
CA ARG A 169 -14.16 -15.14 -25.16
C ARG A 169 -14.70 -14.56 -26.47
N PRO A 170 -15.95 -14.89 -26.85
CA PRO A 170 -16.63 -14.24 -27.98
C PRO A 170 -16.72 -12.72 -27.84
N LEU A 171 -16.80 -12.01 -28.96
CA LEU A 171 -16.93 -10.56 -28.94
C LEU A 171 -18.29 -10.15 -28.34
N PRO A 172 -18.31 -9.27 -27.34
CA PRO A 172 -19.53 -8.81 -26.70
C PRO A 172 -20.16 -7.69 -27.52
N ARG A 173 -21.48 -7.53 -27.42
CA ARG A 173 -22.16 -6.33 -27.90
C ARG A 173 -21.84 -5.14 -26.98
N PRO A 174 -21.72 -3.91 -27.49
CA PRO A 174 -21.57 -2.72 -26.64
C PRO A 174 -22.62 -2.67 -25.52
N GLY A 175 -22.19 -2.30 -24.31
CA GLY A 175 -23.04 -2.28 -23.11
C GLY A 175 -23.31 -3.65 -22.49
N ALA A 176 -22.81 -4.75 -23.08
CA ALA A 176 -22.95 -6.07 -22.48
C ALA A 176 -22.27 -6.13 -21.12
N ARG A 177 -23.00 -6.68 -20.14
CA ARG A 177 -22.52 -6.90 -18.78
C ARG A 177 -22.08 -8.33 -18.60
N VAL A 178 -20.90 -8.51 -17.99
CA VAL A 178 -20.33 -9.82 -17.71
C VAL A 178 -19.85 -9.90 -16.27
N THR A 179 -19.88 -11.10 -15.73
CA THR A 179 -19.21 -11.45 -14.47
C THR A 179 -18.23 -12.59 -14.72
N PHE A 180 -17.19 -12.65 -13.90
CA PHE A 180 -16.14 -13.66 -14.04
C PHE A 180 -16.30 -14.74 -12.97
N ARG A 181 -15.86 -15.96 -13.28
CA ARG A 181 -15.94 -17.07 -12.32
C ARG A 181 -15.16 -16.70 -11.05
N GLY A 182 -15.81 -16.87 -9.90
CA GLY A 182 -15.24 -16.53 -8.60
C GLY A 182 -15.25 -15.05 -8.23
N ASP A 183 -15.67 -14.14 -9.12
CA ASP A 183 -15.66 -12.69 -8.88
C ASP A 183 -17.05 -12.09 -9.14
N PRO A 184 -17.77 -11.67 -8.09
CA PRO A 184 -19.18 -11.28 -8.22
C PRO A 184 -19.38 -9.91 -8.87
N VAL A 185 -18.30 -9.14 -9.08
CA VAL A 185 -18.27 -7.80 -9.65
C VAL A 185 -18.74 -7.81 -11.10
N VAL A 186 -19.58 -6.84 -11.43
CA VAL A 186 -20.09 -6.64 -12.78
C VAL A 186 -19.10 -5.81 -13.57
N PHE A 187 -18.75 -6.29 -14.75
CA PHE A 187 -18.03 -5.55 -15.78
C PHE A 187 -18.99 -5.19 -16.90
N GLU A 188 -18.79 -4.05 -17.53
CA GLU A 188 -19.53 -3.62 -18.70
C GLU A 188 -18.55 -3.35 -19.85
N TYR A 189 -18.94 -3.75 -21.06
CA TYR A 189 -18.14 -3.51 -22.25
C TYR A 189 -18.41 -2.13 -22.84
N TYR A 190 -17.34 -1.35 -22.96
CA TYR A 190 -17.33 -0.05 -23.61
C TYR A 190 -16.45 -0.13 -24.85
N SER A 191 -17.05 0.03 -26.03
CA SER A 191 -16.35 -0.05 -27.32
C SER A 191 -15.14 0.91 -27.36
N GLY A 192 -13.98 0.39 -27.73
CA GLY A 192 -12.71 1.12 -27.77
C GLY A 192 -12.08 1.42 -26.40
N ARG A 193 -12.67 0.94 -25.30
CA ARG A 193 -12.21 1.18 -23.92
C ARG A 193 -12.04 -0.11 -23.10
N GLY A 194 -12.38 -1.26 -23.69
CA GLY A 194 -12.38 -2.57 -23.06
C GLY A 194 -13.54 -2.78 -22.08
N LEU A 195 -13.42 -3.82 -21.28
CA LEU A 195 -14.29 -4.05 -20.13
C LEU A 195 -13.87 -3.13 -18.98
N ALA A 196 -14.82 -2.42 -18.40
CA ALA A 196 -14.60 -1.65 -17.17
C ALA A 196 -15.42 -2.24 -16.03
N ILE A 197 -14.94 -2.10 -14.79
CA ILE A 197 -15.77 -2.34 -13.60
C ILE A 197 -16.98 -1.42 -13.72
N GLN A 198 -18.18 -1.96 -13.50
CA GLN A 198 -19.42 -1.20 -13.43
C GLN A 198 -19.85 -1.18 -11.95
N PRO A 199 -19.48 -0.14 -11.17
CA PRO A 199 -19.78 -0.11 -9.75
C PRO A 199 -21.27 0.09 -9.46
N LEU A 200 -21.99 0.90 -10.25
CA LEU A 200 -23.44 1.08 -10.10
C LEU A 200 -24.17 -0.25 -10.30
N ALA A 201 -23.86 -1.00 -11.35
CA ALA A 201 -24.48 -2.31 -11.59
C ALA A 201 -24.12 -3.32 -10.49
N SER A 202 -22.87 -3.29 -10.02
CA SER A 202 -22.42 -4.15 -8.91
C SER A 202 -23.17 -3.82 -7.60
N PHE A 203 -23.39 -2.55 -7.29
CA PHE A 203 -24.17 -2.16 -6.12
C PHE A 203 -25.66 -2.36 -6.29
N GLY A 204 -26.22 -2.21 -7.49
CA GLY A 204 -27.60 -2.59 -7.78
C GLY A 204 -27.84 -4.08 -7.47
N LYS A 205 -26.93 -4.94 -7.91
CA LYS A 205 -26.93 -6.37 -7.55
C LYS A 205 -26.81 -6.61 -6.05
N ALA A 206 -25.94 -5.87 -5.35
CA ALA A 206 -25.80 -5.97 -3.90
C ALA A 206 -27.09 -5.52 -3.17
N ASN A 207 -27.73 -4.45 -3.63
CA ASN A 207 -29.01 -3.98 -3.10
C ASN A 207 -30.12 -5.01 -3.29
N ALA A 208 -30.20 -5.65 -4.45
CA ALA A 208 -31.18 -6.73 -4.69
C ALA A 208 -30.97 -7.91 -3.73
N LEU A 209 -29.71 -8.34 -3.54
CA LEU A 209 -29.37 -9.40 -2.59
C LEU A 209 -29.70 -9.01 -1.14
N ALA A 210 -29.39 -7.79 -0.74
CA ALA A 210 -29.70 -7.29 0.60
C ALA A 210 -31.22 -7.14 0.82
N GLY A 211 -31.95 -6.67 -0.21
CA GLY A 211 -33.40 -6.55 -0.18
C GLY A 211 -34.10 -7.89 0.03
N ALA A 212 -33.63 -8.95 -0.65
CA ALA A 212 -34.12 -10.32 -0.43
C ALA A 212 -33.90 -10.78 1.02
N CYS A 213 -32.73 -10.51 1.61
CA CYS A 213 -32.42 -10.89 2.99
C CYS A 213 -33.15 -10.05 4.06
N LEU A 214 -33.47 -8.80 3.75
CA LEU A 214 -34.25 -7.92 4.62
C LEU A 214 -35.77 -8.03 4.38
N ARG A 215 -36.21 -8.94 3.49
CA ARG A 215 -37.62 -9.09 3.08
C ARG A 215 -38.25 -7.80 2.56
N LEU A 216 -37.45 -6.94 1.92
CA LEU A 216 -37.93 -5.70 1.28
C LEU A 216 -38.49 -5.95 -0.14
N ALA A 217 -38.16 -7.08 -0.75
CA ALA A 217 -38.68 -7.51 -2.05
C ALA A 217 -38.76 -9.04 -2.08
N GLN A 218 -39.92 -9.60 -2.42
CA GLN A 218 -40.17 -11.06 -2.36
C GLN A 218 -39.80 -11.79 -3.67
N ARG A 219 -38.88 -11.25 -4.46
CA ARG A 219 -38.59 -11.76 -5.81
C ARG A 219 -37.60 -12.93 -5.85
N TYR A 220 -36.72 -13.05 -4.84
CA TYR A 220 -35.64 -14.02 -4.79
C TYR A 220 -35.36 -14.48 -3.35
N PRO A 221 -34.86 -15.71 -3.15
CA PRO A 221 -34.44 -16.16 -1.82
C PRO A 221 -33.25 -15.35 -1.30
N CYS A 222 -33.16 -15.19 0.02
CA CYS A 222 -31.99 -14.58 0.65
C CYS A 222 -30.73 -15.41 0.37
N ARG A 223 -29.65 -14.75 -0.04
CA ARG A 223 -28.35 -15.37 -0.33
C ARG A 223 -27.23 -14.63 0.42
N PRO A 224 -27.09 -14.84 1.74
CA PRO A 224 -26.22 -14.01 2.58
C PRO A 224 -24.74 -14.16 2.20
N ALA A 225 -24.29 -15.36 1.84
CA ALA A 225 -22.92 -15.59 1.37
C ALA A 225 -22.59 -14.85 0.05
N ALA A 226 -23.57 -14.75 -0.86
CA ALA A 226 -23.39 -14.01 -2.11
C ALA A 226 -23.35 -12.49 -1.85
N LEU A 227 -24.21 -11.99 -0.96
CA LEU A 227 -24.19 -10.60 -0.52
C LEU A 227 -22.85 -10.24 0.13
N ARG A 228 -22.41 -11.03 1.11
CA ARG A 228 -21.14 -10.82 1.83
C ARG A 228 -19.96 -10.76 0.85
N ARG A 229 -19.84 -11.76 -0.02
CA ARG A 229 -18.76 -11.81 -1.02
C ARG A 229 -18.75 -10.59 -1.95
N LEU A 230 -19.92 -10.15 -2.42
CA LEU A 230 -20.00 -8.98 -3.30
C LEU A 230 -19.63 -7.70 -2.56
N LEU A 231 -20.14 -7.48 -1.35
CA LEU A 231 -19.81 -6.28 -0.58
C LEU A 231 -18.34 -6.24 -0.16
N GLU A 232 -17.76 -7.34 0.31
CA GLU A 232 -16.33 -7.43 0.63
C GLU A 232 -15.48 -7.13 -0.62
N ARG A 233 -15.90 -7.67 -1.78
CA ARG A 233 -15.22 -7.41 -3.04
C ARG A 233 -15.33 -5.94 -3.45
N MET A 234 -16.48 -5.30 -3.29
CA MET A 234 -16.67 -3.88 -3.59
C MET A 234 -15.86 -2.99 -2.63
N VAL A 235 -15.81 -3.30 -1.33
CA VAL A 235 -14.97 -2.57 -0.37
C VAL A 235 -13.49 -2.66 -0.75
N ALA A 236 -13.02 -3.84 -1.15
CA ALA A 236 -11.64 -4.03 -1.61
C ALA A 236 -11.31 -3.30 -2.93
N LEU A 237 -12.32 -2.82 -3.66
CA LEU A 237 -12.17 -2.07 -4.91
C LEU A 237 -12.39 -0.56 -4.74
N GLY A 238 -12.73 -0.10 -3.53
CA GLY A 238 -12.87 1.32 -3.24
C GLY A 238 -11.51 2.04 -3.26
N SER A 239 -11.45 3.17 -3.96
CA SER A 239 -10.31 4.08 -3.93
C SER A 239 -10.48 5.09 -2.81
N GLU A 240 -9.45 5.34 -2.02
CA GLU A 240 -9.45 6.44 -1.05
C GLU A 240 -9.44 7.80 -1.77
N ARG A 241 -10.39 8.67 -1.44
CA ARG A 241 -10.51 10.02 -2.00
C ARG A 241 -11.03 10.96 -0.90
N GLY A 242 -10.27 12.00 -0.56
CA GLY A 242 -10.74 13.03 0.39
C GLY A 242 -11.21 12.51 1.75
N GLY A 243 -10.70 11.37 2.22
CA GLY A 243 -11.07 10.77 3.50
C GLY A 243 -12.20 9.74 3.45
N PHE A 244 -12.80 9.48 2.28
CA PHE A 244 -13.84 8.45 2.11
C PHE A 244 -13.47 7.42 1.03
N LEU A 245 -14.18 6.30 0.99
CA LEU A 245 -14.05 5.30 -0.08
C LEU A 245 -14.94 5.69 -1.27
N ALA A 246 -14.30 5.80 -2.43
CA ALA A 246 -14.97 6.12 -3.69
C ALA A 246 -14.90 4.95 -4.67
N TRP A 247 -16.00 4.68 -5.35
CA TRP A 247 -16.01 3.75 -6.47
C TRP A 247 -15.91 4.52 -7.79
N GLU A 248 -14.73 4.44 -8.37
CA GLU A 248 -14.33 5.23 -9.54
C GLU A 248 -14.58 4.48 -10.83
N TYR A 249 -15.00 5.23 -11.86
CA TYR A 249 -14.96 4.80 -13.24
C TYR A 249 -13.59 5.15 -13.81
N LEU A 250 -12.87 4.13 -14.26
CA LEU A 250 -11.49 4.28 -14.75
C LEU A 250 -11.42 4.61 -16.24
N ILE A 251 -12.55 4.57 -16.95
CA ILE A 251 -12.67 4.93 -18.36
C ILE A 251 -13.26 6.34 -18.50
N ALA A 252 -12.96 7.02 -19.60
CA ALA A 252 -13.68 8.26 -19.93
C ALA A 252 -15.10 7.94 -20.40
N PHE A 253 -16.08 8.76 -19.98
CA PHE A 253 -17.47 8.66 -20.42
C PHE A 253 -18.12 10.06 -20.39
N GLY A 254 -18.79 10.45 -21.46
CA GLY A 254 -19.27 11.82 -21.63
C GLY A 254 -18.13 12.83 -21.46
N SER A 255 -18.35 13.87 -20.64
CA SER A 255 -17.34 14.87 -20.25
C SER A 255 -16.45 14.44 -19.06
N GLY A 256 -16.68 13.25 -18.49
CA GLY A 256 -15.94 12.76 -17.32
C GLY A 256 -14.53 12.27 -17.66
N ALA A 257 -13.51 12.97 -17.18
CA ALA A 257 -12.11 12.52 -17.26
C ALA A 257 -11.82 11.46 -16.17
N PRO A 258 -11.25 10.30 -16.52
CA PRO A 258 -10.94 9.27 -15.54
C PRO A 258 -9.78 9.66 -14.61
N PRO A 259 -9.81 9.26 -13.33
CA PRO A 259 -10.90 8.57 -12.66
C PRO A 259 -11.99 9.55 -12.23
N TRP A 260 -13.24 9.29 -12.63
CA TRP A 260 -14.41 10.07 -12.22
C TRP A 260 -15.34 9.24 -11.33
N ILE A 261 -16.22 9.91 -10.59
CA ILE A 261 -17.21 9.29 -9.71
C ILE A 261 -18.60 9.78 -10.10
N SER A 262 -19.60 8.93 -9.87
CA SER A 262 -21.01 9.27 -10.04
C SER A 262 -21.69 9.36 -8.68
N ALA A 263 -22.41 10.46 -8.41
CA ALA A 263 -23.19 10.63 -7.19
C ALA A 263 -24.20 9.50 -7.01
N MET A 264 -24.89 9.11 -8.09
CA MET A 264 -25.81 7.96 -8.10
C MET A 264 -25.09 6.65 -7.71
N THR A 265 -23.88 6.43 -8.23
CA THR A 265 -23.07 5.26 -7.88
C THR A 265 -22.69 5.27 -6.40
N GLN A 266 -22.23 6.42 -5.87
CA GLN A 266 -21.84 6.52 -4.46
C GLN A 266 -23.06 6.32 -3.53
N ALA A 267 -24.19 6.95 -3.84
CA ALA A 267 -25.43 6.82 -3.07
C ALA A 267 -25.97 5.39 -3.09
N THR A 268 -25.97 4.74 -4.26
CA THR A 268 -26.37 3.32 -4.39
C THR A 268 -25.42 2.41 -3.60
N GLY A 269 -24.13 2.71 -3.59
CA GLY A 269 -23.12 2.02 -2.79
C GLY A 269 -23.33 2.17 -1.30
N ALA A 270 -23.53 3.40 -0.82
CA ALA A 270 -23.84 3.69 0.57
C ALA A 270 -25.10 2.95 1.03
N GLN A 271 -26.16 2.95 0.21
CA GLN A 271 -27.39 2.19 0.47
C GLN A 271 -27.11 0.68 0.55
N ALA A 272 -26.38 0.11 -0.41
CA ALA A 272 -26.06 -1.31 -0.45
C ALA A 272 -25.24 -1.75 0.77
N LEU A 273 -24.26 -0.95 1.18
CA LEU A 273 -23.42 -1.20 2.35
C LEU A 273 -24.20 -1.07 3.66
N ALA A 274 -25.07 -0.07 3.79
CA ALA A 274 -25.93 0.10 4.96
C ALA A 274 -26.95 -1.05 5.11
N ARG A 275 -27.59 -1.47 3.99
CA ARG A 275 -28.46 -2.64 3.98
C ARG A 275 -27.68 -3.93 4.24
N GLY A 276 -26.48 -4.05 3.68
CA GLY A 276 -25.55 -5.15 3.91
C GLY A 276 -25.20 -5.31 5.40
N ARG A 277 -24.88 -4.20 6.08
CA ARG A 277 -24.68 -4.19 7.54
C ARG A 277 -25.89 -4.78 8.27
N ARG A 278 -27.11 -4.33 7.94
CA ARG A 278 -28.34 -4.83 8.58
C ARG A 278 -28.60 -6.30 8.28
N ALA A 279 -28.44 -6.70 7.01
CA ALA A 279 -28.72 -8.06 6.55
C ALA A 279 -27.71 -9.10 7.06
N LEU A 280 -26.46 -8.70 7.29
CA LEU A 280 -25.34 -9.61 7.63
C LEU A 280 -24.82 -9.44 9.06
N GLY A 281 -25.31 -8.44 9.81
CA GLY A 281 -24.81 -8.10 11.15
C GLY A 281 -23.36 -7.58 11.18
N ASP A 282 -22.77 -7.25 10.03
CA ASP A 282 -21.34 -6.92 9.93
C ASP A 282 -21.10 -5.40 9.91
N VAL A 283 -20.55 -4.88 11.01
CA VAL A 283 -20.27 -3.45 11.21
C VAL A 283 -19.27 -2.87 10.21
N ARG A 284 -18.45 -3.70 9.54
CA ARG A 284 -17.46 -3.23 8.56
C ARG A 284 -18.13 -2.55 7.37
N PHE A 285 -19.27 -3.06 6.91
CA PHE A 285 -20.00 -2.44 5.80
C PHE A 285 -20.59 -1.08 6.21
N GLY A 286 -21.01 -0.92 7.47
CA GLY A 286 -21.43 0.37 8.00
C GLY A 286 -20.31 1.41 8.05
N ARG A 287 -19.07 0.98 8.31
CA ARG A 287 -17.90 1.88 8.25
C ARG A 287 -17.57 2.29 6.82
N ALA A 288 -17.63 1.36 5.87
CA ALA A 288 -17.36 1.64 4.45
C ALA A 288 -18.44 2.49 3.77
N ALA A 289 -19.64 2.62 4.37
CA ALA A 289 -20.73 3.44 3.85
C ALA A 289 -20.61 4.94 4.19
N ARG A 290 -19.63 5.31 5.04
CA ARG A 290 -19.36 6.67 5.49
C ARG A 290 -18.10 7.19 4.82
#